data_AF-A0A1F2VIH4-F1
#
_entry.id   AF-A0A1F2VIH4-F1
#
_cell.length_a   1.000
_cell.length_b   1.000
_cell.length_c   1.000
_cell.angle_alpha   90.00
_cell.angle_beta   90.00
_cell.angle_gamma   90.00
#
_symmetry.space_group_name_H-M   'P 1'
#
loop_
_entity.id
_entity.type
_entity.pdbx_description
1 polymer ?
#
loop_
_entity_poly.entity_id
_entity_poly.type
_entity_poly.pdbx_seq_one_letter_code
_entity_poly.pdbx_strand_id
1 'polypeptide(L)'
;MRTKPILALLIGIGFLSPPLATVATLQNASAGQTEEKPGPEPSKTDWELLFPEGEGEGKSYVITLCQPCHTLERVAIQRNDASGWRSVLLRMNIRGATLYEEDMAILIKYLAEQFGPNQPPLETPLDLNKATIEQLALFPQLTKDEATKILEARKRKAFKDLADLKEVLSDEKVAKIKPFIVVH
;
A
#
# COMPACT_ATOMS: atom_id res chain seq x y z
N MET A 1 -40.45 -30.00 75.49
CA MET A 1 -41.17 -31.29 75.56
C MET A 1 -40.32 -32.37 74.90
N ARG A 2 -40.29 -33.53 75.52
CA ARG A 2 -39.46 -34.70 75.22
C ARG A 2 -40.23 -35.64 74.28
N THR A 3 -39.52 -36.63 73.74
CA THR A 3 -39.97 -37.88 73.07
C THR A 3 -40.10 -37.82 71.54
N LYS A 4 -39.69 -38.81 70.73
CA LYS A 4 -38.82 -40.02 70.84
C LYS A 4 -38.55 -40.51 69.38
N PRO A 5 -37.59 -41.43 69.15
CA PRO A 5 -36.99 -41.76 67.84
C PRO A 5 -37.57 -43.03 67.17
N ILE A 6 -37.34 -43.21 65.85
CA ILE A 6 -37.48 -44.48 65.09
C ILE A 6 -36.47 -44.42 63.93
N LEU A 7 -35.31 -45.07 64.00
CA LEU A 7 -34.96 -46.46 63.65
C LEU A 7 -35.21 -46.84 62.17
N ALA A 8 -34.08 -46.92 61.44
CA ALA A 8 -33.68 -47.83 60.37
C ALA A 8 -34.70 -48.30 59.31
N LEU A 9 -34.36 -48.07 58.04
CA LEU A 9 -34.41 -49.15 57.04
C LEU A 9 -33.40 -48.87 55.91
N LEU A 10 -32.32 -49.65 55.90
CA LEU A 10 -31.45 -49.84 54.76
C LEU A 10 -32.18 -50.71 53.75
N ILE A 11 -32.51 -50.16 52.58
CA ILE A 11 -32.82 -50.96 51.39
C ILE A 11 -31.87 -50.48 50.30
N GLY A 12 -30.91 -51.35 50.00
CA GLY A 12 -30.05 -51.21 48.85
C GLY A 12 -30.87 -51.25 47.57
N ILE A 13 -30.59 -50.33 46.66
CA ILE A 13 -31.04 -50.39 45.28
C ILE A 13 -29.78 -50.22 44.44
N GLY A 14 -29.55 -51.22 43.60
CA GLY A 14 -28.30 -51.48 42.91
C GLY A 14 -27.84 -50.35 42.02
N PHE A 15 -26.52 -50.26 41.92
CA PHE A 15 -25.81 -49.55 40.88
C PHE A 15 -26.19 -50.17 39.53
N LEU A 16 -27.01 -49.47 38.75
CA LEU A 16 -27.07 -49.67 37.31
C LEU A 16 -26.22 -48.57 36.67
N SER A 17 -24.95 -48.88 36.43
CA SER A 17 -24.08 -48.06 35.60
C SER A 17 -24.64 -47.99 34.17
N PRO A 18 -24.81 -46.81 33.57
CA PRO A 18 -24.98 -46.72 32.13
C PRO A 18 -23.66 -47.11 31.42
N PRO A 19 -23.72 -47.64 30.18
CA PRO A 19 -22.52 -47.99 29.45
C PRO A 19 -21.69 -46.74 29.15
N LEU A 20 -20.37 -46.90 29.23
CA LEU A 20 -19.37 -45.94 28.79
C LEU A 20 -19.68 -45.57 27.33
N ALA A 21 -20.28 -44.40 27.11
CA ALA A 21 -20.25 -43.75 25.82
C ALA A 21 -18.82 -43.25 25.64
N THR A 22 -18.06 -43.94 24.80
CA THR A 22 -16.77 -43.48 24.31
C THR A 22 -17.01 -42.12 23.65
N VAL A 23 -16.62 -41.05 24.34
CA VAL A 23 -16.45 -39.75 23.69
C VAL A 23 -15.28 -39.93 22.73
N ALA A 24 -15.59 -40.28 21.49
CA ALA A 24 -14.65 -40.13 20.39
C ALA A 24 -14.37 -38.62 20.31
N THR A 25 -13.24 -38.20 20.87
CA THR A 25 -12.62 -36.93 20.55
C THR A 25 -12.35 -36.94 19.05
N LEU A 26 -13.27 -36.35 18.28
CA LEU A 26 -12.93 -35.84 16.96
C LEU A 26 -11.90 -34.73 17.21
N GLN A 27 -10.63 -35.10 17.17
CA GLN A 27 -9.53 -34.19 16.91
C GLN A 27 -9.79 -33.62 15.52
N ASN A 28 -10.51 -32.50 15.50
CA ASN A 28 -10.76 -31.79 14.28
C ASN A 28 -9.43 -31.17 13.83
N ALA A 29 -9.06 -31.57 12.63
CA ALA A 29 -7.97 -31.13 11.79
C ALA A 29 -7.33 -29.78 12.17
N SER A 30 -6.00 -29.84 12.30
CA SER A 30 -5.03 -28.79 11.96
C SER A 30 -5.66 -27.49 11.48
N ALA A 31 -5.74 -26.51 12.38
CA ALA A 31 -5.75 -25.12 11.98
C ALA A 31 -4.46 -24.89 11.18
N GLY A 32 -4.58 -24.97 9.85
CA GLY A 32 -3.60 -24.41 8.95
C GLY A 32 -3.50 -22.95 9.32
N GLN A 33 -2.44 -22.60 10.04
CA GLN A 33 -1.94 -21.26 10.09
C GLN A 33 -1.73 -20.89 8.62
N THR A 34 -2.61 -20.05 8.08
CA THR A 34 -2.27 -19.29 6.89
C THR A 34 -1.05 -18.49 7.31
N GLU A 35 0.13 -18.97 6.91
CA GLU A 35 1.32 -18.14 6.89
C GLU A 35 0.95 -16.95 6.02
N GLU A 36 0.65 -15.83 6.68
CA GLU A 36 0.52 -14.54 6.04
C GLU A 36 1.86 -14.27 5.38
N LYS A 37 1.90 -14.45 4.05
CA LYS A 37 3.08 -14.16 3.26
C LYS A 37 3.54 -12.76 3.65
N PRO A 38 4.81 -12.55 4.06
CA PRO A 38 5.29 -11.21 4.35
C PRO A 38 4.96 -10.34 3.14
N GLY A 39 4.25 -9.22 3.39
CA GLY A 39 4.09 -8.18 2.39
C GLY A 39 5.47 -7.80 1.83
N PRO A 40 5.55 -7.20 0.63
CA PRO A 40 6.83 -6.74 0.12
C PRO A 40 7.54 -5.89 1.17
N GLU A 41 8.85 -6.08 1.34
CA GLU A 41 9.67 -5.21 2.20
C GLU A 41 9.32 -3.74 1.92
N PRO A 42 9.28 -2.87 2.95
CA PRO A 42 8.98 -1.47 2.77
C PRO A 42 9.91 -0.93 1.69
N SER A 43 9.30 -0.46 0.62
CA SER A 43 9.99 0.12 -0.51
C SER A 43 10.98 1.16 0.00
N LYS A 44 12.26 1.04 -0.39
CA LYS A 44 13.31 2.06 -0.10
C LYS A 44 12.98 3.44 -0.69
N THR A 45 11.99 3.50 -1.56
CA THR A 45 11.47 4.68 -2.23
C THR A 45 10.44 5.38 -1.35
N ASP A 46 10.69 6.64 -1.03
CA ASP A 46 9.72 7.51 -0.34
C ASP A 46 8.60 7.92 -1.31
N TRP A 47 7.52 7.14 -1.33
CA TRP A 47 6.40 7.36 -2.24
C TRP A 47 5.59 8.61 -1.92
N GLU A 48 5.64 9.09 -0.68
CA GLU A 48 5.05 10.38 -0.31
C GLU A 48 5.71 11.52 -1.09
N LEU A 49 7.00 11.39 -1.41
CA LEU A 49 7.73 12.38 -2.20
C LEU A 49 7.57 12.22 -3.71
N LEU A 50 7.16 11.04 -4.19
CA LEU A 50 7.11 10.72 -5.62
C LEU A 50 5.72 10.77 -6.23
N PHE A 51 4.68 10.42 -5.47
CA PHE A 51 3.34 10.44 -6.01
C PHE A 51 2.89 11.89 -6.23
N PRO A 52 2.34 12.21 -7.41
CA PRO A 52 1.94 13.56 -7.72
C PRO A 52 0.81 14.01 -6.80
N GLU A 53 0.78 15.31 -6.49
CA GLU A 53 -0.35 15.91 -5.79
C GLU A 53 -1.60 15.85 -6.68
N GLY A 54 -2.76 15.67 -6.05
CA GLY A 54 -4.06 15.67 -6.72
C GLY A 54 -5.12 16.30 -5.82
N GLU A 55 -6.34 16.45 -6.34
CA GLU A 55 -7.42 17.02 -5.53
C GLU A 55 -7.83 16.07 -4.39
N GLY A 56 -7.89 16.60 -3.17
CA GLY A 56 -8.38 15.89 -1.99
C GLY A 56 -7.40 14.83 -1.47
N GLU A 57 -7.94 13.74 -0.93
CA GLU A 57 -7.17 12.72 -0.19
C GLU A 57 -6.62 11.58 -1.07
N GLY A 58 -6.72 11.69 -2.39
CA GLY A 58 -6.40 10.59 -3.30
C GLY A 58 -4.99 10.02 -3.15
N LYS A 59 -4.00 10.90 -3.01
CA LYS A 59 -2.59 10.53 -2.79
C LYS A 59 -2.40 9.71 -1.51
N SER A 60 -2.95 10.20 -0.40
CA SER A 60 -2.82 9.52 0.90
C SER A 60 -3.56 8.18 0.91
N TYR A 61 -4.66 8.06 0.18
CA TYR A 61 -5.38 6.79 0.02
C TYR A 61 -4.54 5.77 -0.73
N VAL A 62 -3.90 6.15 -1.84
CA VAL A 62 -3.01 5.22 -2.56
C VAL A 62 -1.87 4.75 -1.65
N ILE A 63 -1.23 5.69 -0.94
CA ILE A 63 -0.09 5.38 -0.07
C ILE A 63 -0.50 4.45 1.08
N THR A 64 -1.66 4.69 1.68
CA THR A 64 -2.13 3.94 2.86
C THR A 64 -2.78 2.61 2.50
N LEU A 65 -3.66 2.60 1.48
CA LEU A 65 -4.51 1.45 1.17
C LEU A 65 -3.88 0.47 0.17
N CYS A 66 -2.99 0.92 -0.72
CA CYS A 66 -2.41 0.05 -1.75
C CYS A 66 -1.09 -0.60 -1.34
N GLN A 67 -0.27 0.10 -0.54
CA GLN A 67 1.05 -0.38 -0.08
C GLN A 67 1.04 -1.74 0.65
N PRO A 68 0.04 -2.08 1.49
CA PRO A 68 0.09 -3.31 2.27
C PRO A 68 0.22 -4.60 1.44
N CYS A 69 -0.26 -4.59 0.18
CA CYS A 69 -0.32 -5.78 -0.66
C CYS A 69 0.74 -5.82 -1.78
N HIS A 70 1.21 -4.65 -2.26
CA HIS A 70 2.20 -4.57 -3.33
C HIS A 70 2.93 -3.20 -3.32
N THR A 71 4.07 -3.11 -4.03
CA THR A 71 4.79 -1.84 -4.19
C THR A 71 3.98 -0.82 -4.99
N LEU A 72 4.13 0.46 -4.69
CA LEU A 72 3.44 1.54 -5.41
C LEU A 72 4.05 1.83 -6.79
N GLU A 73 5.25 1.32 -7.08
CA GLU A 73 5.82 1.28 -8.42
C GLU A 73 4.84 0.67 -9.43
N ARG A 74 4.13 -0.40 -9.05
CA ARG A 74 3.13 -1.06 -9.91
C ARG A 74 1.95 -0.16 -10.25
N VAL A 75 1.65 0.82 -9.41
CA VAL A 75 0.63 1.85 -9.68
C VAL A 75 1.24 2.92 -10.59
N ALA A 76 2.44 3.39 -10.25
CA ALA A 76 3.15 4.45 -10.94
C ALA A 76 3.41 4.19 -12.43
N ILE A 77 3.59 2.92 -12.84
CA ILE A 77 3.84 2.52 -14.24
C ILE A 77 2.58 2.28 -15.08
N GLN A 78 1.39 2.25 -14.47
CA GLN A 78 0.13 1.94 -15.17
C GLN A 78 -0.54 3.20 -15.70
N ARG A 79 -1.16 3.13 -16.88
CA ARG A 79 -1.89 4.25 -17.49
C ARG A 79 -3.29 3.80 -17.90
N ASN A 80 -4.22 3.86 -16.94
CA ASN A 80 -5.60 3.44 -17.15
C ASN A 80 -6.54 4.66 -17.08
N ASP A 81 -7.64 4.64 -17.81
CA ASP A 81 -8.74 5.56 -17.54
C ASP A 81 -9.50 5.15 -16.25
N ALA A 82 -10.51 5.94 -15.87
CA ALA A 82 -11.32 5.67 -14.67
C ALA A 82 -11.97 4.27 -14.69
N SER A 83 -12.40 3.77 -15.85
CA SER A 83 -13.02 2.46 -15.97
C SER A 83 -12.00 1.33 -15.81
N GLY A 84 -10.79 1.51 -16.35
CA GLY A 84 -9.67 0.60 -16.18
C GLY A 84 -9.22 0.53 -14.74
N TRP A 85 -9.06 1.67 -14.06
CA TRP A 85 -8.72 1.73 -12.65
C TRP A 85 -9.78 1.09 -11.76
N ARG A 86 -11.06 1.35 -12.01
CA ARG A 86 -12.17 0.66 -11.32
C ARG A 86 -12.05 -0.85 -11.45
N SER A 87 -11.78 -1.33 -12.66
CA SER A 87 -11.62 -2.76 -12.93
C SER A 87 -10.41 -3.36 -12.20
N VAL A 88 -9.32 -2.59 -12.05
CA VAL A 88 -8.15 -2.99 -11.26
C VAL A 88 -8.51 -3.14 -9.77
N LEU A 89 -9.14 -2.12 -9.17
CA LEU A 89 -9.49 -2.12 -7.75
C LEU A 89 -10.52 -3.21 -7.41
N LEU A 90 -11.54 -3.41 -8.26
CA LEU A 90 -12.50 -4.50 -8.08
C LEU A 90 -11.83 -5.88 -8.10
N ARG A 91 -10.84 -6.10 -9.00
CA ARG A 91 -10.06 -7.34 -8.99
C ARG A 91 -9.19 -7.49 -7.75
N MET A 92 -8.73 -6.39 -7.15
CA MET A 92 -8.01 -6.43 -5.88
C MET A 92 -8.95 -6.82 -4.73
N ASN A 93 -10.17 -6.28 -4.69
CA ASN A 93 -11.19 -6.68 -3.72
C ASN A 93 -11.56 -8.17 -3.82
N ILE A 94 -11.76 -8.67 -5.04
CA ILE A 94 -12.00 -10.12 -5.27
C ILE A 94 -10.85 -10.99 -4.74
N ARG A 95 -9.62 -10.44 -4.71
CA ARG A 95 -8.41 -11.11 -4.21
C ARG A 95 -8.13 -10.87 -2.73
N GLY A 96 -9.05 -10.23 -2.01
CA GLY A 96 -8.96 -10.03 -0.57
C GLY A 96 -8.54 -8.63 -0.11
N ALA A 97 -8.45 -7.64 -1.01
CA ALA A 97 -8.38 -6.25 -0.57
C ALA A 97 -9.72 -5.81 0.04
N THR A 98 -9.66 -4.92 1.03
CA THR A 98 -10.84 -4.30 1.65
C THR A 98 -10.89 -2.85 1.22
N LEU A 99 -11.48 -2.57 0.05
CA LEU A 99 -11.77 -1.22 -0.41
C LEU A 99 -13.29 -1.02 -0.47
N TYR A 100 -13.82 -0.07 0.30
CA TYR A 100 -15.24 0.26 0.23
C TYR A 100 -15.54 1.12 -1.01
N GLU A 101 -16.81 1.25 -1.39
CA GLU A 101 -17.19 1.96 -2.62
C GLU A 101 -16.77 3.44 -2.57
N GLU A 102 -16.86 4.06 -1.40
CA GLU A 102 -16.39 5.42 -1.13
C GLU A 102 -14.89 5.58 -1.32
N ASP A 103 -14.08 4.64 -0.81
CA ASP A 103 -12.63 4.65 -0.98
C ASP A 103 -12.25 4.43 -2.44
N MET A 104 -12.94 3.50 -3.12
CA MET A 104 -12.74 3.25 -4.53
C MET A 104 -13.07 4.48 -5.36
N ALA A 105 -14.11 5.24 -5.03
CA ALA A 105 -14.44 6.47 -5.75
C ALA A 105 -13.31 7.52 -5.66
N ILE A 106 -12.73 7.71 -4.47
CA ILE A 106 -11.59 8.60 -4.24
C ILE A 106 -10.36 8.11 -5.01
N LEU A 107 -10.03 6.82 -4.89
CA LEU A 107 -8.91 6.19 -5.58
C LEU A 107 -9.06 6.29 -7.10
N ILE A 108 -10.23 5.98 -7.66
CA ILE A 108 -10.46 6.03 -9.12
C ILE A 108 -10.28 7.45 -9.64
N LYS A 109 -10.83 8.46 -8.95
CA LYS A 109 -10.67 9.86 -9.36
C LYS A 109 -9.20 10.22 -9.44
N TYR A 110 -8.46 10.00 -8.35
CA TYR A 110 -7.04 10.35 -8.27
C TYR A 110 -6.19 9.55 -9.27
N LEU A 111 -6.40 8.23 -9.36
CA LEU A 111 -5.63 7.38 -10.27
C LEU A 111 -5.89 7.72 -11.74
N ALA A 112 -7.13 8.06 -12.11
CA ALA A 112 -7.44 8.48 -13.47
C ALA A 112 -6.86 9.85 -13.81
N GLU A 113 -6.85 10.77 -12.84
CA GLU A 113 -6.30 12.12 -13.02
C GLU A 113 -4.77 12.06 -13.17
N GLN A 114 -4.09 11.37 -12.27
CA GLN A 114 -2.64 11.37 -12.13
C GLN A 114 -1.94 10.27 -12.93
N PHE A 115 -2.63 9.16 -13.19
CA PHE A 115 -2.12 7.99 -13.90
C PHE A 115 -3.08 7.57 -15.04
N GLY A 116 -3.70 8.57 -15.68
CA GLY A 116 -4.55 8.43 -16.85
C GLY A 116 -3.78 8.17 -18.15
N PRO A 117 -4.44 7.80 -19.26
CA PRO A 117 -3.79 7.48 -20.54
C PRO A 117 -2.94 8.62 -21.14
N ASN A 118 -3.22 9.86 -20.75
CA ASN A 118 -2.52 11.06 -21.25
C ASN A 118 -1.42 11.55 -20.30
N GLN A 119 -1.16 10.86 -19.19
CA GLN A 119 -0.13 11.26 -18.22
C GLN A 119 1.22 10.61 -18.57
N PRO A 120 2.34 11.35 -18.49
CA PRO A 120 3.66 10.76 -18.73
C PRO A 120 3.95 9.65 -17.71
N PRO A 121 4.62 8.55 -18.09
CA PRO A 121 5.04 7.51 -17.16
C PRO A 121 5.94 8.09 -16.05
N LEU A 122 5.71 7.68 -14.80
CA LEU A 122 6.59 8.04 -13.69
C LEU A 122 7.76 7.06 -13.70
N GLU A 123 8.79 7.38 -14.47
CA GLU A 123 10.01 6.60 -14.56
C GLU A 123 11.00 7.06 -13.49
N THR A 124 11.47 6.12 -12.67
CA THR A 124 12.53 6.38 -11.70
C THR A 124 13.69 5.38 -11.91
N PRO A 125 14.95 5.84 -11.87
CA PRO A 125 15.35 7.23 -11.68
C PRO A 125 15.14 8.08 -12.96
N LEU A 126 14.69 9.33 -12.79
CA LEU A 126 14.52 10.30 -13.88
C LEU A 126 15.87 10.89 -14.29
N ASP A 127 16.23 10.80 -15.57
CA ASP A 127 17.43 11.44 -16.11
C ASP A 127 17.21 12.94 -16.36
N LEU A 128 17.82 13.80 -15.54
CA LEU A 128 17.63 15.26 -15.65
C LEU A 128 18.19 15.86 -16.94
N ASN A 129 19.10 15.18 -17.64
CA ASN A 129 19.59 15.63 -18.94
C ASN A 129 18.60 15.32 -20.07
N LYS A 130 17.64 14.41 -19.86
CA LYS A 130 16.66 13.96 -20.88
C LYS A 130 15.21 14.27 -20.56
N ALA A 131 14.87 14.45 -19.28
CA ALA A 131 13.50 14.65 -18.80
C ALA A 131 12.76 15.77 -19.53
N THR A 132 11.47 15.58 -19.80
CA THR A 132 10.61 16.67 -20.31
C THR A 132 10.17 17.60 -19.18
N ILE A 133 9.58 18.76 -19.52
CA ILE A 133 9.02 19.68 -18.51
C ILE A 133 7.88 19.01 -17.73
N GLU A 134 7.09 18.18 -18.40
CA GLU A 134 5.99 17.43 -17.80
C GLU A 134 6.53 16.40 -16.81
N GLN A 135 7.59 15.67 -17.17
CA GLN A 135 8.23 14.71 -16.26
C GLN A 135 8.87 15.40 -15.05
N LEU A 136 9.49 16.57 -15.22
CA LEU A 136 10.03 17.35 -14.11
C LEU A 136 8.91 17.87 -13.19
N ALA A 137 7.76 18.24 -13.76
CA ALA A 137 6.60 18.70 -13.00
C ALA A 137 5.92 17.59 -12.18
N LEU A 138 6.19 16.30 -12.48
CA LEU A 138 5.73 15.19 -11.65
C LEU A 138 6.40 15.15 -10.27
N PHE A 139 7.55 15.81 -10.10
CA PHE A 139 8.26 15.83 -8.82
C PHE A 139 7.71 16.96 -7.95
N PRO A 140 6.89 16.68 -6.92
CA PRO A 140 6.27 17.72 -6.10
C PRO A 140 7.29 18.61 -5.36
N GLN A 141 8.54 18.17 -5.25
CA GLN A 141 9.63 18.94 -4.66
C GLN A 141 10.26 19.97 -5.60
N LEU A 142 9.95 19.91 -6.88
CA LEU A 142 10.38 20.87 -7.88
C LEU A 142 9.25 21.83 -8.19
N THR A 143 9.51 23.12 -8.01
CA THR A 143 8.62 24.15 -8.54
C THR A 143 8.76 24.23 -10.06
N LYS A 144 7.75 24.80 -10.73
CA LYS A 144 7.80 25.07 -12.18
C LYS A 144 9.03 25.90 -12.60
N ASP A 145 9.41 26.86 -11.77
CA ASP A 145 10.58 27.70 -11.99
C ASP A 145 11.89 26.90 -11.89
N GLU A 146 11.96 25.95 -10.95
CA GLU A 146 13.13 25.07 -10.80
C GLU A 146 13.23 24.06 -11.94
N ALA A 147 12.12 23.48 -12.35
CA ALA A 147 12.09 22.65 -13.56
C ALA A 147 12.60 23.44 -14.77
N THR A 148 12.16 24.70 -14.92
CA THR A 148 12.66 25.59 -15.98
C THR A 148 14.16 25.87 -15.85
N LYS A 149 14.67 26.13 -14.64
CA LYS A 149 16.11 26.34 -14.40
C LYS A 149 16.93 25.11 -14.79
N ILE A 150 16.46 23.90 -14.48
CA ILE A 150 17.10 22.64 -14.87
C ILE A 150 17.19 22.55 -16.41
N LEU A 151 16.08 22.82 -17.12
CA LEU A 151 16.04 22.80 -18.58
C LEU A 151 16.98 23.83 -19.22
N GLU A 152 17.04 25.04 -18.68
CA GLU A 152 17.94 26.08 -19.19
C GLU A 152 19.41 25.79 -18.88
N ALA A 153 19.71 25.23 -17.70
CA ALA A 153 21.07 24.86 -17.34
C ALA A 153 21.62 23.73 -18.22
N ARG A 154 20.86 22.65 -18.42
CA ARG A 154 21.32 21.51 -19.24
C ARG A 154 21.55 21.86 -20.72
N LYS A 155 20.84 22.88 -21.25
CA LYS A 155 21.07 23.41 -22.61
C LYS A 155 22.46 24.04 -22.73
N ARG A 156 22.96 24.66 -21.66
CA ARG A 156 24.30 25.28 -21.63
C ARG A 156 25.39 24.25 -21.37
N LYS A 157 25.15 23.36 -20.43
CA LYS A 157 26.09 22.31 -19.99
C LYS A 157 25.30 21.16 -19.40
N ALA A 158 25.48 19.95 -19.93
CA ALA A 158 24.91 18.75 -19.34
C ALA A 158 25.44 18.53 -17.91
N PHE A 159 24.58 18.08 -17.01
CA PHE A 159 24.96 17.69 -15.66
C PHE A 159 25.77 16.38 -15.73
N LYS A 160 27.01 16.37 -15.25
CA LYS A 160 27.88 15.19 -15.25
C LYS A 160 27.76 14.40 -13.96
N ASP A 161 27.49 15.10 -12.86
CA ASP A 161 27.26 14.52 -11.55
C ASP A 161 26.24 15.37 -10.76
N LEU A 162 25.80 14.85 -9.63
CA LEU A 162 24.79 15.50 -8.80
C LEU A 162 25.29 16.82 -8.17
N ALA A 163 26.60 17.08 -8.13
CA ALA A 163 27.13 18.33 -7.60
C ALA A 163 26.88 19.50 -8.57
N ASP A 164 26.80 19.25 -9.88
CA ASP A 164 26.42 20.28 -10.87
C ASP A 164 25.00 20.82 -10.62
N LEU A 165 24.11 20.05 -9.95
CA LEU A 165 22.74 20.49 -9.64
C LEU A 165 22.69 21.62 -8.61
N LYS A 166 23.76 21.84 -7.84
CA LYS A 166 23.83 22.92 -6.84
C LYS A 166 23.79 24.31 -7.47
N GLU A 167 24.07 24.41 -8.78
CA GLU A 167 23.94 25.65 -9.54
C GLU A 167 22.46 26.05 -9.77
N VAL A 168 21.53 25.09 -9.69
CA VAL A 168 20.11 25.27 -10.02
C VAL A 168 19.16 24.98 -8.86
N LEU A 169 19.57 24.13 -7.92
CA LEU A 169 18.77 23.68 -6.77
C LEU A 169 19.58 23.83 -5.47
N SER A 170 18.87 23.98 -4.35
CA SER A 170 19.51 23.96 -3.02
C SER A 170 20.03 22.56 -2.66
N ASP A 171 21.04 22.50 -1.80
CA ASP A 171 21.58 21.25 -1.27
C ASP A 171 20.52 20.35 -0.63
N GLU A 172 19.57 20.96 0.09
CA GLU A 172 18.43 20.26 0.68
C GLU A 172 17.58 19.57 -0.39
N LYS A 173 17.24 20.29 -1.47
CA LYS A 173 16.43 19.72 -2.56
C LYS A 173 17.17 18.61 -3.28
N VAL A 174 18.45 18.83 -3.62
CA VAL A 174 19.29 17.80 -4.24
C VAL A 174 19.33 16.54 -3.38
N ALA A 175 19.50 16.67 -2.07
CA ALA A 175 19.51 15.54 -1.15
C ALA A 175 18.18 14.76 -1.16
N LYS A 176 17.04 15.46 -1.17
CA LYS A 176 15.71 14.81 -1.16
C LYS A 176 15.34 14.14 -2.48
N ILE A 177 15.74 14.70 -3.62
CA ILE A 177 15.40 14.11 -4.94
C ILE A 177 16.43 13.09 -5.43
N LYS A 178 17.66 13.10 -4.89
CA LYS A 178 18.77 12.20 -5.27
C LYS A 178 18.38 10.73 -5.43
N PRO A 179 17.54 10.11 -4.58
CA PRO A 179 17.16 8.71 -4.75
C PRO A 179 16.37 8.43 -6.03
N PHE A 180 15.84 9.46 -6.67
CA PHE A 180 14.86 9.36 -7.76
C PHE A 180 15.35 9.94 -9.08
N ILE A 181 16.58 10.44 -9.11
CA ILE A 181 17.15 11.09 -10.31
C ILE A 181 18.50 10.51 -10.65
N VAL A 182 18.85 10.61 -11.93
CA VAL A 182 20.20 10.38 -12.43
C VAL A 182 20.61 11.53 -13.34
N VAL A 183 21.92 11.63 -13.57
CA VAL A 183 22.51 12.52 -14.56
C VAL A 183 23.55 11.70 -15.32
N HIS A 184 23.48 11.71 -16.65
CA HIS A 184 24.37 10.97 -17.55
C HIS A 184 24.81 11.85 -18.72
#